data_AF-A0A0G1JWP1-F1
#
_entry.id   AF-A0A0G1JWP1-F1
#
_cell.length_a   1.000
_cell.length_b   1.000
_cell.length_c   1.000
_cell.angle_alpha   90.00
_cell.angle_beta   90.00
_cell.angle_gamma   90.00
#
_symmetry.space_group_name_H-M   'P 1'
#
loop_
_entity.id
_entity.type
_entity.pdbx_description
1 polymer ?
#
loop_
_entity_poly.entity_id
_entity_poly.type
_entity_poly.pdbx_seq_one_letter_code
_entity_poly.pdbx_strand_id
1 'polypeptide(L)'
;MKIKKEIVRYLMVAPFVGSADFGVYYLLIHFLPYSVSKAISYVISNGIGYLFNKYWIFKKKRSSYPEAARYLILDVLLLGFNVIANQIILNVWPHAVFLALVIAGILTMLLSFVSKKWWVFKSHG
;
A
#
# COMPACT_ATOMS: atom_id res chain seq x y z
N MET A 1 -21.34 8.70 -5.79
CA MET A 1 -20.44 9.83 -5.46
C MET A 1 -19.42 9.55 -4.33
N LYS A 2 -19.73 8.70 -3.32
CA LYS A 2 -18.79 8.37 -2.22
C LYS A 2 -17.48 7.70 -2.67
N ILE A 3 -17.57 6.72 -3.59
CA ILE A 3 -16.41 5.95 -4.10
C ILE A 3 -15.39 6.83 -4.83
N LYS A 4 -15.85 7.77 -5.66
CA LYS A 4 -14.97 8.67 -6.42
C LYS A 4 -14.10 9.52 -5.49
N LYS A 5 -14.66 9.98 -4.35
CA LYS A 5 -13.91 10.74 -3.33
C LYS A 5 -12.89 9.86 -2.58
N GLU A 6 -13.22 8.59 -2.30
CA GLU A 6 -12.30 7.64 -1.66
C GLU A 6 -11.09 7.35 -2.55
N ILE A 7 -11.32 7.12 -3.85
CA ILE A 7 -10.26 6.88 -4.84
C ILE A 7 -9.34 8.09 -4.94
N VAL A 8 -9.89 9.31 -5.05
CA VAL A 8 -9.08 10.54 -5.12
C VAL A 8 -8.24 10.73 -3.87
N ARG A 9 -8.80 10.51 -2.67
CA ARG A 9 -8.02 10.58 -1.44
C ARG A 9 -6.94 9.50 -1.37
N TYR A 10 -7.22 8.28 -1.84
CA TYR A 10 -6.23 7.21 -1.90
C TYR A 10 -5.05 7.58 -2.80
N LEU A 11 -5.34 8.13 -3.99
CA LEU A 11 -4.34 8.65 -4.92
C LEU A 11 -3.53 9.81 -4.34
N MET A 12 -4.11 10.65 -3.47
CA MET A 12 -3.39 11.73 -2.80
C MET A 12 -2.53 11.25 -1.63
N VAL A 13 -3.02 10.27 -0.87
CA VAL A 13 -2.32 9.72 0.31
C VAL A 13 -1.12 8.87 -0.10
N ALA A 14 -1.24 8.08 -1.16
CA ALA A 14 -0.16 7.20 -1.61
C ALA A 14 1.20 7.93 -1.84
N PRO A 15 1.29 9.02 -2.61
CA PRO A 15 2.54 9.76 -2.79
C PRO A 15 2.98 10.48 -1.51
N PHE A 16 2.06 10.91 -0.65
CA PHE A 16 2.40 11.52 0.64
C PHE A 16 3.09 10.53 1.58
N VAL A 17 2.54 9.31 1.68
CA VAL A 17 3.14 8.22 2.47
C VAL A 17 4.48 7.80 1.87
N GLY A 18 4.59 7.73 0.55
CA GLY A 18 5.88 7.45 -0.11
C GLY A 18 6.93 8.52 0.16
N SER A 19 6.54 9.80 0.18
CA SER A 19 7.45 10.90 0.52
C SER A 19 7.88 10.86 1.98
N ALA A 20 6.97 10.46 2.88
CA ALA A 20 7.30 10.23 4.28
C ALA A 20 8.29 9.07 4.46
N ASP A 21 8.15 7.97 3.69
CA ASP A 21 9.13 6.88 3.67
C ASP A 21 10.51 7.39 3.25
N PHE A 22 10.58 8.13 2.16
CA PHE A 22 11.85 8.69 1.70
C PHE A 22 12.49 9.61 2.74
N GLY A 23 11.72 10.50 3.37
CA GLY A 23 12.22 11.40 4.40
C GLY A 23 12.75 10.68 5.64
N VAL A 24 11.98 9.70 6.16
CA VAL A 24 12.38 8.92 7.33
C VAL A 24 13.60 8.05 7.02
N TYR A 25 13.61 7.37 5.87
CA TYR A 25 14.75 6.57 5.44
C TYR A 25 16.02 7.41 5.29
N TYR A 26 15.92 8.58 4.66
CA TYR A 26 17.05 9.48 4.46
C TYR A 26 17.62 9.98 5.80
N LEU A 27 16.78 10.29 6.78
CA LEU A 27 17.23 10.68 8.11
C LEU A 27 17.91 9.52 8.85
N LEU A 28 17.35 8.31 8.80
CA LEU A 28 17.87 7.15 9.54
C LEU A 28 19.16 6.57 8.95
N ILE A 29 19.38 6.70 7.65
CA ILE A 29 20.57 6.15 6.97
C ILE A 29 21.89 6.73 7.50
N HIS A 30 21.84 7.93 8.09
CA HIS A 30 22.99 8.59 8.70
C HIS A 30 23.38 7.98 10.06
N PHE A 31 22.48 7.24 10.71
CA PHE A 31 22.67 6.73 12.07
C PHE A 31 22.59 5.20 12.16
N LEU A 32 21.94 4.52 11.20
CA LEU A 32 21.70 3.08 11.22
C LEU A 32 22.09 2.40 9.89
N PRO A 33 22.39 1.09 9.93
CA PRO A 33 22.64 0.30 8.73
C PRO A 33 21.46 0.34 7.75
N TYR A 34 21.76 0.35 6.44
CA TYR A 34 20.77 0.44 5.35
C TYR A 34 19.55 -0.46 5.54
N SER A 35 19.75 -1.73 5.92
CA SER A 35 18.67 -2.70 6.13
C SER A 35 17.74 -2.32 7.29
N VAL A 36 18.30 -1.84 8.39
CA VAL A 36 17.54 -1.48 9.59
C VAL A 36 16.80 -0.16 9.36
N SER A 37 17.45 0.81 8.74
CA SER A 37 16.86 2.09 8.33
C SER A 37 15.68 1.89 7.40
N LYS A 38 15.79 0.97 6.43
CA LYS A 38 14.69 0.67 5.51
C LYS A 38 13.53 -0.04 6.20
N ALA A 39 13.81 -0.98 7.12
CA ALA A 39 12.77 -1.67 7.87
C ALA A 39 11.96 -0.69 8.75
N ILE A 40 12.64 0.18 9.51
CA ILE A 40 11.98 1.16 10.38
C ILE A 40 11.17 2.16 9.56
N SER A 41 11.76 2.69 8.48
CA SER A 41 11.06 3.60 7.58
C SER A 41 9.80 2.97 6.99
N TYR A 42 9.90 1.72 6.55
CA TYR A 42 8.75 1.00 5.99
C TYR A 42 7.65 0.83 7.05
N VAL A 43 7.98 0.42 8.27
CA VAL A 43 6.99 0.26 9.36
C VAL A 43 6.29 1.58 9.69
N ILE A 44 7.04 2.69 9.81
CA ILE A 44 6.47 4.01 10.10
C ILE A 44 5.55 4.45 8.97
N SER A 45 6.00 4.32 7.72
CA SER A 45 5.22 4.68 6.53
C SER A 45 3.95 3.85 6.39
N ASN A 46 4.04 2.54 6.67
CA ASN A 46 2.89 1.64 6.64
C ASN A 46 1.86 2.03 7.72
N GLY A 47 2.33 2.41 8.93
CA GLY A 47 1.50 2.95 10.00
C GLY A 47 0.79 4.27 9.64
N ILE A 48 1.52 5.23 9.07
CA ILE A 48 0.95 6.49 8.56
C ILE A 48 -0.10 6.19 7.49
N GLY A 49 0.22 5.32 6.53
CA GLY A 49 -0.69 4.88 5.49
C GLY A 49 -1.95 4.24 6.04
N TYR A 50 -1.84 3.41 7.08
CA TYR A 50 -2.99 2.82 7.76
C TYR A 50 -3.89 3.89 8.42
N LEU A 51 -3.29 4.85 9.14
CA LEU A 51 -4.04 5.94 9.79
C LEU A 51 -4.81 6.79 8.76
N PHE A 52 -4.16 7.18 7.67
CA PHE A 52 -4.81 7.95 6.61
C PHE A 52 -5.92 7.16 5.91
N ASN A 53 -5.66 5.89 5.56
CA ASN A 53 -6.68 5.01 5.00
C ASN A 53 -7.89 4.89 5.94
N LYS A 54 -7.65 4.68 7.23
CA LYS A 54 -8.71 4.49 8.22
C LYS A 54 -9.52 5.76 8.51
N TYR A 55 -8.86 6.84 8.89
CA TYR A 55 -9.51 8.04 9.40
C TYR A 55 -9.95 9.00 8.29
N TRP A 56 -9.17 9.11 7.21
CA TRP A 56 -9.44 10.10 6.15
C TRP A 56 -10.15 9.52 4.94
N ILE A 57 -9.74 8.33 4.48
CA ILE A 57 -10.31 7.70 3.30
C ILE A 57 -11.64 7.03 3.67
N PHE A 58 -11.61 6.07 4.59
CA PHE A 58 -12.79 5.28 4.97
C PHE A 58 -13.58 5.84 6.16
N LYS A 59 -13.07 6.88 6.84
CA LYS A 59 -13.73 7.59 7.95
C LYS A 59 -14.33 6.67 9.03
N LYS A 60 -13.61 5.62 9.41
CA LYS A 60 -14.06 4.70 10.47
C LYS A 60 -13.65 5.18 11.87
N LYS A 61 -14.62 5.23 12.79
CA LYS A 61 -14.45 5.78 14.16
C LYS A 61 -14.03 4.75 15.22
N ARG A 62 -14.35 3.46 15.06
CA ARG A 62 -13.95 2.40 16.00
C ARG A 62 -12.62 1.79 15.59
N SER A 63 -11.69 1.71 16.54
CA SER A 63 -10.42 1.03 16.34
C SER A 63 -10.53 -0.43 16.73
N SER A 64 -10.20 -1.32 15.80
CA SER A 64 -9.98 -2.73 16.11
C SER A 64 -8.56 -3.09 15.71
N TYR A 65 -7.74 -3.54 16.66
CA TYR A 65 -6.43 -4.17 16.41
C TYR A 65 -6.43 -5.16 15.23
N PRO A 66 -7.48 -5.99 15.01
CA PRO A 66 -7.50 -6.88 13.85
C PRO A 66 -7.55 -6.15 12.49
N GLU A 67 -7.98 -4.89 12.41
CA GLU A 67 -7.95 -4.13 11.15
C GLU A 67 -6.52 -3.79 10.72
N ALA A 68 -5.63 -3.45 11.66
CA ALA A 68 -4.24 -3.16 11.38
C ALA A 68 -3.50 -4.42 10.91
N ALA A 69 -3.72 -5.55 11.60
CA ALA A 69 -3.16 -6.84 11.18
C ALA A 69 -3.65 -7.25 9.78
N ARG A 70 -4.96 -7.12 9.50
CA ARG A 70 -5.51 -7.37 8.15
C ARG A 70 -4.90 -6.45 7.10
N TYR A 71 -4.64 -5.18 7.43
CA TYR A 71 -3.99 -4.25 6.50
C TYR A 71 -2.58 -4.73 6.13
N LEU A 72 -1.76 -5.09 7.12
CA LEU A 72 -0.40 -5.59 6.89
C LEU A 72 -0.39 -6.90 6.10
N ILE A 73 -1.24 -7.86 6.48
CA ILE A 73 -1.38 -9.14 5.76
C ILE A 73 -1.76 -8.87 4.31
N LEU A 74 -2.72 -7.97 4.07
CA LEU A 74 -3.14 -7.61 2.73
C LEU A 74 -2.01 -6.99 1.92
N ASP A 75 -1.22 -6.09 2.52
CA ASP A 75 -0.10 -5.42 1.85
C ASP A 75 0.95 -6.44 1.37
N VAL A 76 1.26 -7.43 2.21
CA VAL A 76 2.16 -8.55 1.86
C VAL A 76 1.57 -9.42 0.74
N LEU A 77 0.28 -9.76 0.83
CA LEU A 77 -0.39 -10.54 -0.23
C LEU A 77 -0.41 -9.82 -1.57
N LEU A 78 -0.65 -8.50 -1.55
CA LEU A 78 -0.64 -7.67 -2.75
C LEU A 78 0.75 -7.55 -3.36
N LEU A 79 1.79 -7.47 -2.53
CA LEU A 79 3.17 -7.49 -3.00
C LEU A 79 3.49 -8.81 -3.70
N GLY A 80 3.12 -9.95 -3.11
CA GLY A 80 3.26 -11.26 -3.75
C GLY A 80 2.49 -11.35 -5.07
N PHE A 81 1.24 -10.87 -5.09
CA PHE A 81 0.43 -10.81 -6.30
C PHE A 81 1.06 -9.93 -7.39
N ASN A 82 1.65 -8.79 -7.03
CA ASN A 82 2.34 -7.91 -7.97
C ASN A 82 3.54 -8.61 -8.62
N VAL A 83 4.36 -9.29 -7.81
CA VAL A 83 5.54 -10.03 -8.30
C VAL A 83 5.11 -11.16 -9.25
N ILE A 84 4.11 -11.96 -8.86
CA ILE A 84 3.61 -13.06 -9.69
C ILE A 84 3.00 -12.53 -10.98
N ALA A 85 2.16 -11.50 -10.92
CA ALA A 85 1.55 -10.90 -12.11
C ALA A 85 2.61 -10.34 -13.06
N ASN A 86 3.62 -9.65 -12.52
CA ASN A 86 4.74 -9.12 -13.29
C ASN A 86 5.51 -10.26 -13.98
N GLN A 87 5.83 -11.33 -13.25
CA GLN A 87 6.55 -12.48 -13.78
C GLN A 87 5.74 -13.23 -14.85
N ILE A 88 4.43 -13.38 -14.69
CA ILE A 88 3.55 -13.97 -15.72
C ILE A 88 3.60 -13.13 -17.01
N ILE A 89 3.50 -11.80 -16.89
CA ILE A 89 3.53 -10.91 -18.06
C ILE A 89 4.90 -10.97 -18.75
N LEU A 90 5.99 -10.99 -17.99
CA LEU A 90 7.35 -11.13 -18.53
C LEU A 90 7.58 -12.49 -19.19
N ASN A 91 6.99 -13.57 -18.67
CA ASN A 91 7.07 -14.88 -19.31
C ASN A 91 6.36 -14.91 -20.67
N VAL A 92 5.27 -14.13 -20.83
CA VAL A 92 4.58 -14.00 -22.11
C VAL A 92 5.34 -13.06 -23.04
N TRP A 93 5.69 -11.86 -22.56
CA TRP A 93 6.40 -10.81 -23.31
C TRP A 93 7.69 -10.36 -22.58
N PRO A 94 8.84 -11.04 -22.81
CA PRO A 94 10.08 -10.79 -22.06
C PRO A 94 10.67 -9.39 -22.24
N HIS A 95 10.47 -8.78 -23.41
CA HIS A 95 11.00 -7.44 -23.72
C HIS A 95 10.12 -6.30 -23.19
N ALA A 96 8.92 -6.60 -22.68
CA ALA A 96 7.93 -5.62 -22.28
C ALA A 96 8.01 -5.26 -20.79
N VAL A 97 9.22 -5.07 -20.25
CA VAL A 97 9.46 -4.87 -18.81
C VAL A 97 8.69 -3.69 -18.23
N PHE A 98 8.66 -2.56 -18.95
CA PHE A 98 7.92 -1.38 -18.53
C PHE A 98 6.40 -1.63 -18.52
N LEU A 99 5.87 -2.31 -19.54
CA LEU A 99 4.46 -2.70 -19.61
C LEU A 99 4.09 -3.66 -18.48
N ALA A 100 4.94 -4.65 -18.19
CA ALA A 100 4.74 -5.59 -17.09
C ALA A 100 4.65 -4.87 -15.73
N LEU A 101 5.56 -3.92 -15.47
CA LEU A 101 5.54 -3.09 -14.27
C LEU A 101 4.25 -2.26 -14.16
N VAL A 102 3.86 -1.59 -15.25
CA VAL A 102 2.67 -0.72 -15.26
C VAL A 102 1.39 -1.53 -15.09
N ILE A 103 1.24 -2.62 -15.83
CA ILE A 103 0.03 -3.46 -15.79
C ILE A 103 -0.08 -4.15 -14.43
N ALA A 104 0.98 -4.79 -13.95
CA ALA A 104 0.98 -5.44 -12.64
C ALA A 104 0.73 -4.41 -11.51
N GLY A 105 1.34 -3.23 -11.60
CA GLY A 105 1.13 -2.11 -10.68
C GLY A 105 -0.33 -1.66 -10.63
N ILE A 106 -0.94 -1.39 -11.78
CA ILE A 106 -2.36 -0.99 -11.88
C ILE A 106 -3.28 -2.08 -11.34
N LEU A 107 -3.06 -3.34 -11.72
CA LEU A 107 -3.87 -4.47 -11.28
C LEU A 107 -3.82 -4.63 -9.75
N THR A 108 -2.60 -4.54 -9.19
CA THR A 108 -2.37 -4.61 -7.75
C THR A 108 -3.00 -3.41 -7.04
N MET A 109 -2.90 -2.22 -7.61
CA MET A 109 -3.50 -1.02 -7.04
C MET A 109 -5.03 -1.11 -6.96
N LEU A 110 -5.68 -1.57 -8.04
CA LEU A 110 -7.13 -1.78 -8.06
C LEU A 110 -7.55 -2.84 -7.04
N LEU A 111 -6.85 -3.98 -7.01
CA LEU A 111 -7.11 -5.04 -6.04
C LEU A 111 -6.89 -4.55 -4.60
N SER A 112 -5.87 -3.70 -4.37
CA SER A 112 -5.59 -3.12 -3.06
C SER A 112 -6.74 -2.26 -2.58
N PHE A 113 -7.32 -1.43 -3.45
CA PHE A 113 -8.43 -0.57 -3.09
C PHE A 113 -9.67 -1.39 -2.75
N VAL A 114 -10.02 -2.38 -3.59
CA VAL A 114 -11.18 -3.25 -3.39
C VAL A 114 -11.02 -4.04 -2.09
N SER A 115 -9.89 -4.70 -1.88
CA SER A 115 -9.67 -5.53 -0.70
C SER A 115 -9.56 -4.72 0.58
N LYS A 116 -8.90 -3.55 0.58
CA LYS A 116 -8.90 -2.64 1.74
C LYS A 116 -10.32 -2.21 2.07
N LYS A 117 -11.12 -1.85 1.08
CA LYS A 117 -12.51 -1.42 1.28
C LYS A 117 -13.43 -2.55 1.80
N TRP A 118 -13.38 -3.72 1.19
CA TRP A 118 -14.34 -4.80 1.44
C TRP A 118 -13.92 -5.77 2.55
N TRP A 119 -12.62 -5.97 2.76
CA TRP A 119 -12.08 -6.94 3.72
C TRP A 119 -11.48 -6.27 4.96
N VAL A 120 -10.58 -5.29 4.78
CA VAL A 120 -9.93 -4.61 5.91
C VAL A 120 -10.91 -3.69 6.64
N PHE A 121 -11.62 -2.85 5.89
CA PHE A 121 -12.58 -1.90 6.42
C PHE A 121 -14.03 -2.36 6.25
N LYS A 122 -14.28 -3.68 6.28
CA LYS A 122 -15.65 -4.23 6.28
C LYS A 122 -16.45 -3.63 7.44
N SER A 123 -17.45 -2.81 7.14
CA SER A 123 -18.36 -2.29 8.17
C SER A 123 -19.17 -3.48 8.65
N HIS A 124 -18.88 -3.99 9.84
CA HIS A 124 -19.81 -4.86 10.54
C HIS A 124 -20.92 -3.91 11.02
N GLY A 125 -21.93 -3.74 10.16
CA GLY A 125 -23.21 -3.18 10.56
C GLY A 125 -23.90 -4.18 11.48
#